data_AF-A0A1G6S7L0-F1
#
_entry.id   AF-A0A1G6S7L0-F1
#
_cell.length_a   1.000
_cell.length_b   1.000
_cell.length_c   1.000
_cell.angle_alpha   90.00
_cell.angle_beta   90.00
_cell.angle_gamma   90.00
#
_symmetry.space_group_name_H-M   'P 1'
#
loop_
_entity.id
_entity.type
_entity.pdbx_description
1 polymer ?
#
loop_
_entity_poly.entity_id
_entity_poly.type
_entity_poly.pdbx_seq_one_letter_code
_entity_poly.pdbx_strand_id
1 'polypeptide(L)'
;MRSIGETARDSGLSVSALRFYDRAGVLVPAWVDPVSGYRWYAPGQLDEARLLARLRRADMPLADIRLVLAGWAGADTDLVRQLLEAHLRRLERGLSDARGEFSTLRTLLDDREKPMTRPRTATARPALGSPGLAAALDAVRFAAGTDPEVPMLGGVLFDVEGDALRLVATDRYRLAVARVPVTGHGGSRVQVVVPLPLVDAMRALAGGPETVRLTVDGDRVTLETEGGRQVAGRSLEHDFPDYVRLISLPAGRRTVVDVAAFRQAVQEGPVRTGEVRETDGAVFDVSVIGAGADGTVRVCDDGADAAGGVDGDGGRVAVNRAFLLDALDAGARDRLVLELGAPSAPVAVRRPDDEDTFSLLMPVRLDG
;
A
#
# COMPACT_ATOMS: atom_id res chain seq x y z
N MET A 1 35.59 -39.53 27.09
CA MET A 1 35.37 -38.09 27.35
C MET A 1 35.86 -37.31 26.15
N ARG A 2 35.31 -36.13 25.89
CA ARG A 2 35.73 -35.23 24.79
C ARG A 2 36.42 -34.00 25.38
N SER A 3 37.48 -33.55 24.72
CA SER A 3 38.14 -32.29 25.06
C SER A 3 37.24 -31.09 24.75
N ILE A 4 37.49 -29.94 25.40
CA ILE A 4 36.74 -28.71 25.10
C ILE A 4 36.78 -28.31 23.61
N GLY A 5 37.88 -28.58 22.90
CA GLY A 5 38.00 -28.31 21.47
C GLY A 5 37.13 -29.22 20.60
N GLU A 6 37.06 -30.52 20.94
CA GLU A 6 36.18 -31.48 20.27
C GLU A 6 34.71 -31.17 20.56
N THR A 7 34.36 -30.90 21.83
CA THR A 7 33.00 -30.52 22.21
C THR A 7 32.55 -29.23 21.54
N ALA A 8 33.42 -28.23 21.40
CA ALA A 8 33.14 -27.00 20.67
C ALA A 8 32.76 -27.29 19.21
N ARG A 9 33.59 -28.09 18.52
CA ARG A 9 33.37 -28.48 17.12
C ARG A 9 32.05 -29.25 16.95
N ASP A 10 31.78 -30.21 17.83
CA ASP A 10 30.66 -31.13 17.68
C ASP A 10 29.30 -30.57 18.17
N SER A 11 29.34 -29.55 19.02
CA SER A 11 28.14 -28.86 19.54
C SER A 11 27.77 -27.60 18.75
N GLY A 12 28.70 -27.06 17.96
CA GLY A 12 28.55 -25.76 17.28
C GLY A 12 28.73 -24.55 18.20
N LEU A 13 29.21 -24.76 19.44
CA LEU A 13 29.58 -23.69 20.37
C LEU A 13 31.07 -23.37 20.23
N SER A 14 31.45 -22.10 20.41
CA SER A 14 32.87 -21.76 20.48
C SER A 14 33.50 -22.22 21.81
N VAL A 15 34.81 -22.44 21.81
CA VAL A 15 35.57 -22.76 23.04
C VAL A 15 35.38 -21.67 24.11
N SER A 16 35.28 -20.41 23.69
CA SER A 16 34.99 -19.28 24.58
C SER A 16 33.59 -19.37 25.18
N ALA A 17 32.58 -19.74 24.37
CA ALA A 17 31.21 -19.94 24.84
C ALA A 17 31.12 -21.08 25.88
N LEU A 18 31.79 -22.21 25.64
CA LEU A 18 31.86 -23.31 26.61
C LEU A 18 32.48 -22.88 27.95
N ARG A 19 33.56 -22.08 27.92
CA ARG A 19 34.15 -21.49 29.14
C ARG A 19 33.22 -20.49 29.83
N PHE A 20 32.41 -19.77 29.07
CA PHE A 20 31.40 -18.86 29.61
C PHE A 20 30.28 -19.66 30.31
N TYR A 21 29.75 -20.70 29.69
CA TYR A 21 28.67 -21.53 30.25
C TYR A 21 29.11 -22.34 31.47
N ASP A 22 30.37 -22.78 31.50
CA ASP A 22 30.99 -23.36 32.69
C ASP A 22 30.95 -22.36 33.87
N ARG A 23 31.49 -21.14 33.67
CA ARG A 23 31.48 -20.09 34.71
C ARG A 23 30.07 -19.67 35.13
N ALA A 24 29.13 -19.67 34.20
CA ALA A 24 27.73 -19.34 34.46
C ALA A 24 26.94 -20.51 35.09
N GLY A 25 27.56 -21.68 35.28
CA GLY A 25 26.93 -22.87 35.85
C GLY A 25 25.81 -23.45 34.99
N VAL A 26 25.86 -23.22 33.67
CA VAL A 26 24.85 -23.70 32.70
C VAL A 26 25.24 -25.04 32.12
N LEU A 27 26.54 -25.23 31.81
CA LEU A 27 27.10 -26.49 31.33
C LEU A 27 28.48 -26.68 31.96
N VAL A 28 28.50 -27.36 33.11
CA VAL A 28 29.72 -27.60 33.89
C VAL A 28 30.46 -28.82 33.32
N PRO A 29 31.76 -28.73 33.00
CA PRO A 29 32.52 -29.87 32.48
C PRO A 29 32.55 -31.04 33.47
N ALA A 30 32.48 -32.26 32.96
CA ALA A 30 32.56 -33.47 33.78
C ALA A 30 33.88 -33.60 34.55
N TRP A 31 34.98 -33.09 33.97
CA TRP A 31 36.26 -33.03 34.66
C TRP A 31 37.09 -31.83 34.20
N VAL A 32 37.79 -31.21 35.14
CA VAL A 32 38.76 -30.14 34.89
C VAL A 32 40.10 -30.60 35.43
N ASP A 33 41.12 -30.56 34.59
CA ASP A 33 42.49 -30.88 34.97
C ASP A 33 42.98 -29.87 36.03
N PRO A 34 43.38 -30.33 37.24
CA PRO A 34 43.78 -29.45 38.34
C PRO A 34 45.10 -28.71 38.09
N VAL A 35 45.93 -29.16 37.13
CA VAL A 35 47.22 -28.54 36.81
C VAL A 35 47.10 -27.64 35.58
N SER A 36 46.47 -28.13 34.50
CA SER A 36 46.38 -27.39 33.24
C SER A 36 45.10 -26.54 33.10
N GLY A 37 44.09 -26.77 33.94
CA GLY A 37 42.76 -26.15 33.83
C GLY A 37 41.97 -26.62 32.60
N TYR A 38 42.43 -27.69 31.94
CA TYR A 38 41.83 -28.20 30.72
C TYR A 38 40.53 -28.94 31.00
N ARG A 39 39.50 -28.69 30.19
CA ARG A 39 38.12 -29.13 30.43
C ARG A 39 37.76 -30.33 29.57
N TRP A 40 37.10 -31.30 30.19
CA TRP A 40 36.66 -32.53 29.57
C TRP A 40 35.17 -32.73 29.82
N TYR A 41 34.46 -33.14 28.76
CA TYR A 41 33.02 -33.32 28.77
C TYR A 41 32.68 -34.81 28.56
N ALA A 42 31.65 -35.28 29.26
CA ALA A 42 31.14 -36.64 29.09
C ALA A 42 30.34 -36.76 27.78
N PRO A 43 30.15 -37.98 27.23
CA PRO A 43 29.41 -38.18 26.00
C PRO A 43 27.99 -37.59 26.01
N GLY A 44 27.25 -37.71 27.12
CA GLY A 44 25.89 -37.15 27.27
C GLY A 44 25.84 -35.62 27.33
N GLN A 45 26.92 -34.96 27.75
CA GLN A 45 27.00 -33.50 27.77
C GLN A 45 27.11 -32.88 26.38
N LEU A 46 27.40 -33.69 25.35
CA LEU A 46 27.38 -33.21 23.97
C LEU A 46 25.95 -32.88 23.51
N ASP A 47 24.97 -33.68 23.92
CA ASP A 47 23.57 -33.44 23.54
C ASP A 47 22.99 -32.24 24.28
N GLU A 48 23.35 -32.06 25.55
CA GLU A 48 23.07 -30.84 26.32
C GLU A 48 23.71 -29.60 25.68
N ALA A 49 24.97 -29.69 25.25
CA ALA A 49 25.65 -28.59 24.56
C ALA A 49 24.98 -28.22 23.22
N ARG A 50 24.52 -29.22 22.45
CA ARG A 50 23.77 -29.01 21.20
C ARG A 50 22.41 -28.38 21.46
N LEU A 51 21.71 -28.82 22.50
CA LEU A 51 20.43 -28.25 22.91
C LEU A 51 20.61 -26.79 23.34
N LEU A 52 21.60 -26.52 24.19
CA LEU A 52 21.99 -25.17 24.61
C LEU A 52 22.22 -24.26 23.39
N ALA A 53 22.99 -24.73 22.41
CA ALA A 53 23.26 -23.98 21.18
C ALA A 53 22.00 -23.66 20.35
N ARG A 54 20.98 -24.53 20.38
CA ARG A 54 19.69 -24.28 19.71
C ARG A 54 18.85 -23.26 20.47
N LEU A 55 18.74 -23.42 21.78
CA LEU A 55 17.97 -22.49 22.63
C LEU A 55 18.57 -21.08 22.59
N ARG A 56 19.90 -20.97 22.55
CA ARG A 56 20.56 -19.68 22.45
C ARG A 56 20.34 -19.00 21.10
N ARG A 57 20.27 -19.75 20.01
CA ARG A 57 19.90 -19.23 18.68
C ARG A 57 18.44 -18.78 18.60
N ALA A 58 17.57 -19.32 19.44
CA ALA A 58 16.19 -18.87 19.60
C ALA A 58 16.05 -17.72 20.62
N ASP A 59 17.15 -17.05 20.96
CA ASP A 59 17.20 -15.95 21.94
C ASP A 59 16.58 -16.27 23.31
N MET A 60 16.61 -17.55 23.72
CA MET A 60 16.14 -17.92 25.05
C MET A 60 17.07 -17.32 26.14
N PRO A 61 16.49 -16.73 27.21
CA PRO A 61 17.27 -16.23 28.34
C PRO A 61 18.08 -17.34 29.02
N LEU A 62 19.27 -16.99 29.52
CA LEU A 62 20.17 -17.95 30.18
C LEU A 62 19.53 -18.62 31.41
N ALA A 63 18.66 -17.93 32.13
CA ALA A 63 17.93 -18.48 33.26
C ALA A 63 17.00 -19.63 32.82
N ASP A 64 16.25 -19.42 31.73
CA ASP A 64 15.31 -20.41 31.20
C ASP A 64 16.05 -21.60 30.55
N ILE A 65 17.18 -21.33 29.87
CA ILE A 65 18.05 -22.39 29.34
C ILE A 65 18.52 -23.33 30.45
N ARG A 66 18.89 -22.81 31.62
CA ARG A 66 19.29 -23.65 32.76
C ARG A 66 18.17 -24.56 33.23
N LEU A 67 16.95 -24.05 33.29
CA LEU A 67 15.78 -24.83 33.69
C LEU A 67 15.44 -25.91 32.65
N VAL A 68 15.54 -25.57 31.36
CA VAL A 68 15.34 -26.53 30.26
C VAL A 68 16.39 -27.65 30.31
N LEU A 69 17.67 -27.32 30.50
CA LEU A 69 18.73 -28.33 30.60
C LEU A 69 18.57 -29.22 31.84
N ALA A 70 18.17 -28.64 32.98
CA ALA A 70 17.90 -29.41 34.19
C ALA A 70 16.72 -30.38 34.02
N GLY A 71 15.62 -29.93 33.41
CA GLY A 71 14.46 -30.78 33.09
C GLY A 71 14.80 -31.84 32.03
N TRP A 72 15.64 -31.50 31.06
CA TRP A 72 16.11 -32.43 30.03
C TRP A 72 16.95 -33.57 30.60
N ALA A 73 17.88 -33.27 31.52
CA ALA A 73 18.69 -34.28 32.20
C ALA A 73 17.89 -35.11 33.23
N GLY A 74 16.90 -34.49 33.88
CA GLY A 74 16.02 -35.12 34.87
C GLY A 74 14.81 -35.87 34.30
N ALA A 75 14.65 -35.93 32.98
CA ALA A 75 13.51 -36.50 32.26
C ALA A 75 12.13 -35.86 32.56
N ASP A 76 12.11 -34.63 33.07
CA ASP A 76 10.87 -33.85 33.26
C ASP A 76 10.49 -33.15 31.95
N THR A 77 9.90 -33.94 31.05
CA THR A 77 9.50 -33.47 29.72
C THR A 77 8.36 -32.46 29.72
N ASP A 78 7.52 -32.46 30.77
CA ASP A 78 6.39 -31.53 30.87
C ASP A 78 6.87 -30.13 31.25
N LEU A 79 7.82 -30.01 32.18
CA LEU A 79 8.45 -28.73 32.50
C LEU A 79 9.16 -28.13 31.28
N VAL A 80 9.94 -28.94 30.55
CA VAL A 80 10.63 -28.49 29.34
C VAL A 80 9.64 -27.97 28.29
N ARG A 81 8.52 -28.70 28.07
CA ARG A 81 7.48 -28.28 27.13
C ARG A 81 6.86 -26.94 27.53
N GLN A 82 6.50 -26.79 28.80
CA GLN A 82 5.91 -25.54 29.31
C GLN A 82 6.84 -24.33 29.12
N LEU A 83 8.14 -24.50 29.38
CA LEU A 83 9.14 -23.44 29.20
C LEU A 83 9.31 -23.05 27.73
N LEU A 84 9.36 -24.03 26.82
CA LEU A 84 9.46 -23.78 25.38
C LEU A 84 8.22 -23.04 24.85
N GLU A 85 7.02 -23.47 25.24
CA GLU A 85 5.77 -22.81 24.87
C GLU A 85 5.66 -21.39 25.44
N ALA A 86 6.10 -21.18 26.69
CA ALA A 86 6.10 -19.86 27.31
C ALA A 86 7.05 -18.90 26.59
N HIS A 87 8.21 -19.38 26.14
CA HIS A 87 9.16 -18.59 25.35
C HIS A 87 8.62 -18.29 23.95
N LEU A 88 8.01 -19.26 23.27
CA LEU A 88 7.36 -19.04 21.97
C LEU A 88 6.30 -17.94 22.06
N ARG A 89 5.39 -18.02 23.05
CA ARG A 89 4.39 -16.97 23.31
C ARG A 89 5.00 -15.60 23.63
N ARG A 90 6.21 -15.55 24.18
CA ARG A 90 6.93 -14.29 24.44
C ARG A 90 7.48 -13.69 23.15
N LEU A 91 8.09 -14.53 22.29
CA LEU A 91 8.59 -14.12 20.98
C LEU A 91 7.46 -13.64 20.07
N GLU A 92 6.34 -14.36 20.02
CA GLU A 92 5.16 -13.99 19.22
C GLU A 92 4.58 -12.64 19.66
N ARG A 93 4.46 -12.41 20.98
CA ARG A 93 4.05 -11.11 21.52
C ARG A 93 5.03 -10.01 21.17
N GLY A 94 6.33 -10.23 21.36
CA GLY A 94 7.36 -9.24 20.98
C GLY A 94 7.34 -8.91 19.49
N LEU A 95 7.11 -9.88 18.62
CA LEU A 95 6.96 -9.65 17.18
C LEU A 95 5.68 -8.88 16.87
N SER A 96 4.57 -9.19 17.54
CA SER A 96 3.31 -8.45 17.41
C SER A 96 3.45 -7.00 17.85
N ASP A 97 4.09 -6.76 19.01
CA ASP A 97 4.34 -5.43 19.55
C ASP A 97 5.24 -4.62 18.61
N ALA A 98 6.35 -5.22 18.15
CA ALA A 98 7.25 -4.59 17.19
C ALA A 98 6.53 -4.25 15.88
N ARG A 99 5.70 -5.17 15.34
CA ARG A 99 4.88 -4.91 14.15
C ARG A 99 3.90 -3.75 14.38
N GLY A 100 3.26 -3.69 15.55
CA GLY A 100 2.39 -2.59 15.94
C GLY A 100 3.12 -1.24 16.00
N GLU A 101 4.32 -1.23 16.58
CA GLU A 101 5.16 -0.02 16.68
C GLU A 101 5.64 0.45 15.30
N PHE A 102 6.11 -0.47 14.44
CA PHE A 102 6.47 -0.15 13.06
C PHE A 102 5.26 0.33 12.24
N SER A 103 4.06 -0.21 12.50
CA SER A 103 2.84 0.28 11.87
C SER A 103 2.54 1.73 12.28
N THR A 104 2.69 2.07 13.57
CA THR A 104 2.53 3.43 14.07
C THR A 104 3.56 4.38 13.48
N LEU A 105 4.83 3.96 13.38
CA LEU A 105 5.88 4.73 12.71
C LEU A 105 5.57 4.94 11.21
N ARG A 106 5.00 3.93 10.54
CA ARG A 106 4.55 4.05 9.14
C ARG A 106 3.41 5.07 9.02
N THR A 107 2.44 5.06 9.94
CA THR A 107 1.36 6.06 9.97
C THR A 107 1.91 7.47 10.23
N LEU A 108 2.81 7.63 11.20
CA LEU A 108 3.44 8.92 11.50
C LEU A 108 4.33 9.44 10.35
N LEU A 109 4.99 8.52 9.63
CA LEU A 109 5.76 8.87 8.44
C LEU A 109 4.83 9.23 7.28
N ASP A 110 3.73 8.50 7.08
CA ASP A 110 2.70 8.81 6.10
C ASP A 110 2.12 10.21 6.35
N ASP A 111 1.82 10.58 7.59
CA ASP A 111 1.33 11.90 7.97
C ASP A 111 2.36 13.02 7.71
N ARG A 112 3.66 12.68 7.73
CA ARG A 112 4.76 13.62 7.48
C ARG A 112 5.13 13.71 5.99
N GLU A 113 4.99 12.62 5.23
CA GLU A 113 5.32 12.52 3.80
C GLU A 113 4.16 12.94 2.89
N LYS A 114 2.91 12.84 3.37
CA LYS A 114 1.67 13.28 2.70
C LYS A 114 1.21 14.62 3.29
N PRO A 115 1.81 15.77 2.92
CA PRO A 115 1.31 17.06 3.37
C PRO A 115 -0.16 17.18 2.99
N MET A 116 -0.99 17.53 3.95
CA MET A 116 -2.41 17.77 3.69
C MET A 116 -2.59 19.23 3.26
N THR A 117 -3.42 19.46 2.25
CA THR A 117 -3.84 20.81 1.87
C THR A 117 -5.13 21.13 2.60
N ARG A 118 -5.12 22.22 3.37
CA ARG A 118 -6.34 22.75 3.99
C ARG A 118 -7.19 23.46 2.94
N PRO A 119 -8.42 22.98 2.67
CA PRO A 119 -9.32 23.68 1.76
C PRO A 119 -9.56 25.11 2.25
N ARG A 120 -9.39 26.10 1.37
CA ARG A 120 -9.71 27.50 1.66
C ARG A 120 -11.08 27.84 1.11
N THR A 121 -12.01 28.13 2.01
CA THR A 121 -13.38 28.56 1.69
C THR A 121 -13.44 30.08 1.54
N ALA A 122 -13.25 30.56 0.32
CA ALA A 122 -13.63 31.91 -0.09
C ALA A 122 -14.81 31.83 -1.06
N THR A 123 -15.61 32.90 -1.18
CA THR A 123 -16.76 32.88 -2.08
C THR A 123 -16.28 32.86 -3.54
N ALA A 124 -16.68 31.83 -4.29
CA ALA A 124 -16.40 31.70 -5.72
C ALA A 124 -17.68 31.40 -6.48
N ARG A 125 -17.85 32.03 -7.65
CA ARG A 125 -19.05 31.85 -8.51
C ARG A 125 -18.73 31.60 -9.99
N PRO A 126 -17.85 30.63 -10.34
CA PRO A 126 -17.52 30.36 -11.72
C PRO A 126 -18.72 29.87 -12.55
N ALA A 127 -18.70 30.22 -13.83
CA ALA A 127 -19.59 29.69 -14.86
C ALA A 127 -18.83 28.71 -15.77
N LEU A 128 -19.46 27.59 -16.10
CA LEU A 128 -18.84 26.47 -16.83
C LEU A 128 -19.87 25.75 -17.71
N GLY A 129 -19.39 25.12 -18.79
CA GLY A 129 -20.26 24.34 -19.67
C GLY A 129 -20.73 23.06 -18.99
N SER A 130 -22.05 22.83 -18.95
CA SER A 130 -22.65 21.63 -18.35
C SER A 130 -22.08 20.31 -18.90
N PRO A 131 -21.90 20.12 -20.24
CA PRO A 131 -21.33 18.88 -20.76
C PRO A 131 -19.89 18.61 -20.29
N GLY A 132 -19.08 19.67 -20.20
CA GLY A 132 -17.69 19.57 -19.73
C GLY A 132 -17.62 19.20 -18.26
N LEU A 133 -18.48 19.79 -17.42
CA LEU A 133 -18.59 19.41 -16.02
C LEU A 133 -19.04 17.96 -15.84
N ALA A 134 -20.08 17.53 -16.55
CA ALA A 134 -20.57 16.16 -16.47
C ALA A 134 -19.48 15.14 -16.82
N ALA A 135 -18.77 15.38 -17.93
CA ALA A 135 -17.66 14.51 -18.33
C ALA A 135 -16.52 14.49 -17.31
N ALA A 136 -16.22 15.63 -16.68
CA ALA A 136 -15.18 15.72 -15.65
C ALA A 136 -15.60 15.06 -14.32
N LEU A 137 -16.87 15.18 -13.91
CA LEU A 137 -17.41 14.49 -12.73
C LEU A 137 -17.41 12.96 -12.96
N ASP A 138 -17.82 12.50 -14.13
CA ASP A 138 -17.75 11.08 -14.51
C ASP A 138 -16.30 10.56 -14.49
N ALA A 139 -15.34 11.39 -14.91
CA ALA A 139 -13.93 11.05 -14.95
C ALA A 139 -13.26 10.94 -13.57
N VAL A 140 -13.88 11.41 -12.47
CA VAL A 140 -13.24 11.42 -11.15
C VAL A 140 -14.03 10.73 -10.05
N ARG A 141 -15.37 10.77 -10.08
CA ARG A 141 -16.22 10.35 -8.94
C ARG A 141 -15.99 8.91 -8.50
N PHE A 142 -15.61 8.04 -9.45
CA PHE A 142 -15.36 6.63 -9.19
C PHE A 142 -14.17 6.41 -8.22
N ALA A 143 -13.23 7.36 -8.13
CA ALA A 143 -12.04 7.25 -7.29
C ALA A 143 -12.23 7.77 -5.86
N ALA A 144 -13.43 8.26 -5.50
CA ALA A 144 -13.73 8.67 -4.14
C ALA A 144 -13.77 7.46 -3.19
N GLY A 145 -13.23 7.62 -1.98
CA GLY A 145 -13.20 6.58 -0.97
C GLY A 145 -14.57 6.30 -0.36
N THR A 146 -14.77 5.06 0.10
CA THR A 146 -15.98 4.62 0.81
C THR A 146 -15.69 4.16 2.25
N ASP A 147 -14.43 4.27 2.68
CA ASP A 147 -13.98 3.88 4.01
C ASP A 147 -14.47 4.89 5.07
N PRO A 148 -15.35 4.48 6.00
CA PRO A 148 -15.90 5.37 7.02
C PRO A 148 -14.84 5.87 8.01
N GLU A 149 -13.70 5.18 8.14
CA GLU A 149 -12.56 5.61 8.97
C GLU A 149 -11.77 6.77 8.34
N VAL A 150 -11.98 7.01 7.03
CA VAL A 150 -11.29 8.06 6.27
C VAL A 150 -12.31 8.97 5.56
N PRO A 151 -13.21 9.64 6.31
CA PRO A 151 -14.35 10.36 5.75
C PRO A 151 -13.93 11.53 4.84
N MET A 152 -12.72 12.07 5.04
CA MET A 152 -12.12 13.10 4.19
C MET A 152 -11.93 12.71 2.72
N LEU A 153 -11.87 11.41 2.44
CA LEU A 153 -11.76 10.87 1.09
C LEU A 153 -13.12 10.49 0.48
N GLY A 154 -14.21 10.63 1.24
CA GLY A 154 -15.59 10.36 0.81
C GLY A 154 -16.19 11.40 -0.15
N GLY A 155 -15.35 12.18 -0.82
CA GLY A 155 -15.76 13.28 -1.68
C GLY A 155 -14.74 13.61 -2.76
N VAL A 156 -15.07 14.62 -3.55
CA VAL A 156 -14.23 15.14 -4.63
C VAL A 156 -13.78 16.54 -4.25
N LEU A 157 -12.47 16.77 -4.27
CA LEU A 157 -11.90 18.11 -4.14
C LEU A 157 -12.24 18.92 -5.39
N PHE A 158 -12.90 20.06 -5.17
CA PHE A 158 -13.11 21.10 -6.17
C PHE A 158 -12.08 22.19 -5.90
N ASP A 159 -11.18 22.38 -6.84
CA ASP A 159 -10.07 23.32 -6.76
C ASP A 159 -10.19 24.34 -7.89
N VAL A 160 -10.75 25.50 -7.57
CA VAL A 160 -10.95 26.61 -8.49
C VAL A 160 -9.73 27.50 -8.44
N GLU A 161 -8.99 27.57 -9.54
CA GLU A 161 -7.79 28.39 -9.67
C GLU A 161 -7.74 29.02 -11.06
N GLY A 162 -7.70 30.36 -11.12
CA GLY A 162 -7.63 31.09 -12.38
C GLY A 162 -8.82 30.80 -13.29
N ASP A 163 -8.54 30.24 -14.47
CA ASP A 163 -9.51 29.93 -15.53
C ASP A 163 -9.96 28.46 -15.51
N ALA A 164 -9.66 27.70 -14.46
CA ALA A 164 -9.99 26.28 -14.39
C ALA A 164 -10.56 25.85 -13.03
N LEU A 165 -11.47 24.88 -13.10
CA LEU A 165 -11.86 24.02 -12.00
C LEU A 165 -11.16 22.68 -12.18
N ARG A 166 -10.31 22.30 -11.24
CA ARG A 166 -9.79 20.93 -11.12
C ARG A 166 -10.66 20.14 -10.17
N LEU A 167 -11.03 18.96 -10.59
CA LEU A 167 -11.73 17.97 -9.80
C LEU A 167 -10.76 16.86 -9.46
N VAL A 168 -10.63 16.50 -8.18
CA VAL A 168 -9.72 15.46 -7.73
C VAL A 168 -10.41 14.53 -6.76
N ALA A 169 -10.32 13.22 -7.00
CA ALA A 169 -10.84 12.19 -6.11
C ALA A 169 -9.76 11.14 -5.85
N THR A 170 -9.70 10.62 -4.62
CA THR A 170 -8.75 9.57 -4.26
C THR A 170 -9.27 8.76 -3.07
N ASP A 171 -8.87 7.49 -3.00
CA ASP A 171 -9.20 6.55 -1.93
C ASP A 171 -7.94 5.97 -1.24
N ARG A 172 -6.79 6.64 -1.43
CA ARG A 172 -5.39 6.23 -1.09
C ARG A 172 -4.73 5.26 -2.06
N TYR A 173 -5.49 4.51 -2.87
CA TYR A 173 -4.97 3.47 -3.76
C TYR A 173 -5.08 3.85 -5.23
N ARG A 174 -5.94 4.81 -5.53
CA ARG A 174 -6.05 5.45 -6.84
C ARG A 174 -6.32 6.93 -6.69
N LEU A 175 -6.05 7.68 -7.74
CA LEU A 175 -6.33 9.10 -7.83
C LEU A 175 -6.85 9.41 -9.24
N ALA A 176 -7.91 10.20 -9.33
CA ALA A 176 -8.45 10.66 -10.60
C ALA A 176 -8.51 12.19 -10.60
N VAL A 177 -8.05 12.79 -11.71
CA VAL A 177 -8.02 14.24 -11.92
C VAL A 177 -8.73 14.55 -13.22
N ALA A 178 -9.55 15.60 -13.21
CA ALA A 178 -10.11 16.18 -14.41
C ALA A 178 -10.08 17.71 -14.32
N ARG A 179 -9.93 18.37 -15.47
CA ARG A 179 -9.92 19.83 -15.57
C ARG A 179 -11.11 20.31 -16.41
N VAL A 180 -11.79 21.34 -15.92
CA VAL A 180 -12.89 22.02 -16.63
C VAL A 180 -12.54 23.50 -16.74
N PRO A 181 -12.59 24.09 -17.95
CA PRO A 181 -12.43 25.54 -18.08
C PRO A 181 -13.61 26.26 -17.42
N VAL A 182 -13.31 27.33 -16.70
CA VAL A 182 -14.30 28.18 -16.04
C VAL A 182 -14.13 29.63 -16.47
N THR A 183 -15.23 30.39 -16.38
CA THR A 183 -15.25 31.83 -16.60
C THR A 183 -15.83 32.53 -15.37
N GLY A 184 -15.56 33.83 -15.22
CA GLY A 184 -16.12 34.62 -14.11
C GLY A 184 -15.45 34.41 -12.76
N HIS A 185 -14.32 33.71 -12.70
CA HIS A 185 -13.47 33.63 -11.51
C HIS A 185 -12.22 34.51 -11.71
N GLY A 186 -12.08 35.55 -10.89
CA GLY A 186 -10.90 36.44 -10.86
C GLY A 186 -10.33 36.62 -9.45
N GLY A 187 -10.73 35.75 -8.52
CA GLY A 187 -10.36 35.81 -7.11
C GLY A 187 -9.16 34.91 -6.77
N SER A 188 -8.90 34.77 -5.46
CA SER A 188 -7.93 33.79 -4.96
C SER A 188 -8.41 32.36 -5.17
N ARG A 189 -7.47 31.42 -5.29
CA ARG A 189 -7.73 29.96 -5.33
C ARG A 189 -8.70 29.54 -4.21
N VAL A 190 -9.72 28.78 -4.58
CA VAL A 190 -10.74 28.23 -3.68
C VAL A 190 -10.71 26.73 -3.74
N GLN A 191 -10.65 26.10 -2.57
CA GLN A 191 -10.65 24.64 -2.44
C GLN A 191 -11.76 24.22 -1.51
N VAL A 192 -12.54 23.24 -1.94
CA VAL A 192 -13.65 22.67 -1.17
C VAL A 192 -13.81 21.20 -1.48
N VAL A 193 -14.02 20.36 -0.47
CA VAL A 193 -14.28 18.92 -0.67
C VAL A 193 -15.79 18.70 -0.71
N VAL A 194 -16.30 18.27 -1.85
CA VAL A 194 -17.72 18.06 -2.10
C VAL A 194 -18.06 16.58 -1.85
N PRO A 195 -18.97 16.23 -0.91
CA PRO A 195 -19.33 14.84 -0.65
C PRO A 195 -19.82 14.11 -1.89
N LEU A 196 -19.48 12.82 -2.03
CA LEU A 196 -19.83 12.03 -3.21
C LEU A 196 -21.35 12.05 -3.55
N PRO A 197 -22.29 11.95 -2.60
CA PRO A 197 -23.72 12.04 -2.92
C PRO A 197 -24.14 13.39 -3.55
N LEU A 198 -23.49 14.49 -3.14
CA LEU A 198 -23.74 15.81 -3.73
C LEU A 198 -23.12 15.91 -5.13
N VAL A 199 -21.93 15.33 -5.31
CA VAL A 199 -21.28 15.20 -6.63
C VAL A 199 -22.15 14.42 -7.61
N ASP A 200 -22.74 13.30 -7.18
CA ASP A 200 -23.64 12.50 -8.02
C ASP A 200 -24.91 13.27 -8.40
N ALA A 201 -25.47 14.03 -7.46
CA ALA A 201 -26.62 14.89 -7.73
C ALA A 201 -26.27 16.06 -8.68
N MET A 202 -25.09 16.66 -8.55
CA MET A 202 -24.55 17.65 -9.50
C MET A 202 -24.36 17.04 -10.89
N ARG A 203 -23.82 15.82 -10.96
CA ARG A 203 -23.65 15.09 -12.22
C ARG A 203 -25.00 14.81 -12.90
N ALA A 204 -26.01 14.41 -12.13
CA ALA A 204 -27.37 14.17 -12.66
C ALA A 204 -28.02 15.47 -13.17
N LEU A 205 -27.71 16.62 -12.55
CA LEU A 205 -28.19 17.93 -12.99
C LEU A 205 -27.50 18.41 -14.29
N ALA A 206 -26.21 18.14 -14.46
CA ALA A 206 -25.37 18.58 -15.58
C ALA A 206 -25.61 17.79 -16.90
N GLY A 207 -26.86 17.55 -17.27
CA GLY A 207 -27.22 16.79 -18.48
C GLY A 207 -27.50 17.63 -19.73
N GLY A 208 -27.65 18.94 -19.59
CA GLY A 208 -28.02 19.85 -20.68
C GLY A 208 -26.82 20.48 -21.40
N PRO A 209 -27.04 21.14 -22.56
CA PRO A 209 -26.01 21.93 -23.26
C PRO A 209 -25.78 23.32 -22.64
N GLU A 210 -26.55 23.69 -21.62
CA GLU A 210 -26.56 25.01 -20.98
C GLU A 210 -25.29 25.28 -20.15
N THR A 211 -25.04 26.56 -19.84
CA THR A 211 -24.05 26.93 -18.83
C THR A 211 -24.60 26.61 -17.45
N VAL A 212 -23.73 26.19 -16.54
CA VAL A 212 -24.05 26.03 -15.12
C VAL A 212 -23.18 26.95 -14.29
N ARG A 213 -23.73 27.43 -13.18
CA ARG A 213 -23.06 28.28 -12.21
C ARG A 213 -22.77 27.46 -10.97
N LEU A 214 -21.48 27.31 -10.66
CA LEU A 214 -21.03 26.73 -9.40
C LEU A 214 -20.84 27.88 -8.40
N THR A 215 -21.47 27.80 -7.24
CA THR A 215 -21.29 28.74 -6.14
C THR A 215 -20.72 28.01 -4.93
N VAL A 216 -19.56 28.45 -4.47
CA VAL A 216 -18.96 28.06 -3.19
C VAL A 216 -19.11 29.25 -2.26
N ASP A 217 -19.77 29.08 -1.13
CA ASP A 217 -19.95 30.13 -0.12
C ASP A 217 -19.86 29.53 1.28
N GLY A 218 -18.73 29.77 1.97
CA GLY A 218 -18.41 29.08 3.22
C GLY A 218 -18.35 27.56 3.02
N ASP A 219 -19.13 26.82 3.80
CA ASP A 219 -19.27 25.37 3.72
C ASP A 219 -20.36 24.93 2.72
N ARG A 220 -21.07 25.86 2.07
CA ARG A 220 -22.16 25.54 1.16
C ARG A 220 -21.67 25.54 -0.28
N VAL A 221 -21.95 24.45 -1.00
CA VAL A 221 -21.68 24.32 -2.44
C VAL A 221 -23.00 24.15 -3.17
N THR A 222 -23.21 24.96 -4.21
CA THR A 222 -24.43 24.97 -5.02
C THR A 222 -24.07 24.91 -6.49
N LEU A 223 -24.75 24.07 -7.26
CA LEU A 223 -24.72 24.07 -8.72
C LEU A 223 -26.10 24.45 -9.24
N GLU A 224 -26.16 25.47 -10.08
CA GLU A 224 -27.40 26.02 -10.64
C GLU A 224 -27.33 26.03 -12.17
N THR A 225 -28.40 25.61 -12.84
CA THR A 225 -28.52 25.70 -14.31
C THR A 225 -29.18 27.01 -14.72
N GLU A 226 -28.96 27.44 -15.97
CA GLU A 226 -29.64 28.64 -16.51
C GLU A 226 -31.18 28.57 -16.41
N GLY A 227 -31.75 27.37 -16.56
CA GLY A 227 -33.17 27.09 -16.34
C GLY A 227 -33.66 27.14 -14.87
N GLY A 228 -32.83 27.56 -13.90
CA GLY A 228 -33.22 27.74 -12.50
C GLY A 228 -33.31 26.46 -11.66
N ARG A 229 -32.87 25.31 -12.20
CA ARG A 229 -32.73 24.08 -11.43
C ARG A 229 -31.44 24.14 -10.63
N GLN A 230 -31.47 23.72 -9.37
CA GLN A 230 -30.28 23.73 -8.53
C GLN A 230 -30.17 22.50 -7.64
N VAL A 231 -28.94 22.17 -7.30
CA VAL A 231 -28.60 21.24 -6.24
C VAL A 231 -27.61 21.92 -5.30
N ALA A 232 -27.78 21.71 -4.00
CA ALA A 232 -26.92 22.31 -2.99
C ALA A 232 -26.71 21.36 -1.81
N GLY A 233 -25.57 21.48 -1.15
CA GLY A 233 -25.29 20.79 0.09
C GLY A 233 -24.07 21.36 0.80
N ARG A 234 -23.67 20.70 1.88
CA ARG A 234 -22.49 21.09 2.67
C ARG A 234 -21.25 20.36 2.19
N SER A 235 -20.11 21.04 2.22
CA SER A 235 -18.79 20.47 2.01
C SER A 235 -18.33 19.65 3.22
N LEU A 236 -17.33 18.80 3.02
CA LEU A 236 -16.62 18.12 4.11
C LEU A 236 -15.61 19.08 4.75
N GLU A 237 -15.64 19.20 6.08
CA GLU A 237 -14.68 19.97 6.88
C GLU A 237 -13.42 19.15 7.18
N HIS A 238 -12.77 18.66 6.12
CA HIS A 238 -11.56 17.85 6.26
C HIS A 238 -10.47 18.34 5.31
N ASP A 239 -9.22 18.16 5.74
CA ASP A 239 -8.07 18.42 4.89
C ASP A 239 -8.01 17.35 3.78
N PHE A 240 -7.65 17.75 2.55
CA PHE A 240 -7.53 16.84 1.42
C PHE A 240 -6.05 16.56 1.13
N PRO A 241 -5.66 15.35 0.69
CA PRO A 241 -4.27 15.08 0.32
C PRO A 241 -3.73 16.09 -0.69
N ASP A 242 -2.46 16.54 -0.53
CA ASP A 242 -1.81 17.40 -1.52
C ASP A 242 -1.54 16.63 -2.83
N TYR A 243 -2.54 16.68 -3.71
CA TYR A 243 -2.50 15.98 -4.98
C TYR A 243 -1.46 16.54 -5.95
N VAL A 244 -1.01 17.79 -5.79
CA VAL A 244 -0.03 18.41 -6.71
C VAL A 244 1.30 17.65 -6.70
N ARG A 245 1.66 17.08 -5.54
CA ARG A 245 2.84 16.22 -5.42
C ARG A 245 2.61 14.83 -6.02
N LEU A 246 1.38 14.32 -5.95
CA LEU A 246 1.01 13.00 -6.48
C LEU A 246 0.96 12.95 -8.02
N ILE A 247 0.79 14.10 -8.68
CA ILE A 247 0.75 14.19 -10.15
C ILE A 247 2.12 14.42 -10.79
N SER A 248 3.14 14.75 -10.00
CA SER A 248 4.52 15.00 -10.46
C SER A 248 5.35 13.71 -10.50
N LEU A 249 4.85 12.68 -11.19
CA LEU A 249 5.52 11.38 -11.28
C LEU A 249 6.58 11.35 -12.40
N PRO A 250 7.69 10.60 -12.22
CA PRO A 250 8.67 10.40 -13.28
C PRO A 250 8.03 9.70 -14.48
N ALA A 251 8.39 10.14 -15.68
CA ALA A 251 7.80 9.63 -16.92
C ALA A 251 8.04 8.12 -17.08
N GLY A 252 6.95 7.39 -17.34
CA GLY A 252 6.97 5.97 -17.66
C GLY A 252 6.96 5.71 -19.17
N ARG A 253 6.95 4.43 -19.54
CA ARG A 253 6.72 4.02 -20.92
C ARG A 253 5.25 4.24 -21.27
N ARG A 254 5.00 5.13 -22.23
CA ARG A 254 3.65 5.45 -22.74
C ARG A 254 3.28 4.56 -23.92
N THR A 255 2.10 3.94 -23.84
CA THR A 255 1.56 3.07 -24.87
C THR A 255 0.09 3.38 -25.11
N VAL A 256 -0.30 3.54 -26.39
CA VAL A 256 -1.70 3.70 -26.77
C VAL A 256 -2.38 2.34 -26.79
N VAL A 257 -3.55 2.24 -26.15
CA VAL A 257 -4.38 1.04 -26.15
C VAL A 257 -5.75 1.34 -26.73
N ASP A 258 -6.29 0.37 -27.47
CA ASP A 258 -7.72 0.34 -27.81
C ASP A 258 -8.51 -0.07 -26.56
N VAL A 259 -9.45 0.76 -26.13
CA VAL A 259 -10.11 0.59 -24.84
C VAL A 259 -10.98 -0.67 -24.83
N ALA A 260 -11.72 -0.94 -25.90
CA ALA A 260 -12.59 -2.10 -25.97
C ALA A 260 -11.79 -3.41 -25.93
N ALA A 261 -10.76 -3.52 -26.76
CA ALA A 261 -9.90 -4.69 -26.80
C ALA A 261 -9.10 -4.88 -25.50
N PHE A 262 -8.54 -3.80 -24.94
CA PHE A 262 -7.77 -3.90 -23.71
C PHE A 262 -8.64 -4.19 -22.50
N ARG A 263 -9.84 -3.61 -22.41
CA ARG A 263 -10.81 -3.93 -21.36
C ARG A 263 -11.21 -5.40 -21.42
N GLN A 264 -11.49 -5.94 -22.62
CA GLN A 264 -11.77 -7.36 -22.79
C GLN A 264 -10.58 -8.22 -22.33
N ALA A 265 -9.35 -7.86 -22.72
CA ALA A 265 -8.15 -8.55 -22.26
C ALA A 265 -7.98 -8.49 -20.73
N VAL A 266 -8.29 -7.35 -20.09
CA VAL A 266 -8.32 -7.22 -18.63
C VAL A 266 -9.46 -8.02 -18.02
N GLN A 267 -10.58 -8.28 -18.69
CA GLN A 267 -11.69 -9.04 -18.11
C GLN A 267 -11.53 -10.56 -18.24
N GLU A 268 -10.95 -11.01 -19.34
CA GLU A 268 -10.80 -12.44 -19.68
C GLU A 268 -9.39 -12.96 -19.35
N GLY A 269 -8.41 -12.06 -19.20
CA GLY A 269 -7.02 -12.40 -18.94
C GLY A 269 -6.74 -12.87 -17.52
N PRO A 270 -5.51 -13.35 -17.27
CA PRO A 270 -5.07 -13.87 -15.98
C PRO A 270 -5.39 -12.93 -14.81
N VAL A 271 -5.74 -13.52 -13.68
CA VAL A 271 -6.12 -12.79 -12.46
C VAL A 271 -5.62 -13.53 -11.24
N ARG A 272 -5.06 -12.79 -10.30
CA ARG A 272 -4.77 -13.28 -8.96
C ARG A 272 -5.92 -12.87 -8.06
N THR A 273 -6.67 -13.85 -7.58
CA THR A 273 -7.88 -13.61 -6.80
C THR A 273 -7.60 -13.70 -5.31
N GLY A 274 -8.42 -13.01 -4.52
CA GLY A 274 -8.40 -13.20 -3.07
C GLY A 274 -7.30 -12.44 -2.33
N GLU A 275 -6.68 -11.42 -2.95
CA GLU A 275 -5.70 -10.58 -2.28
C GLU A 275 -6.39 -9.74 -1.20
N VAL A 276 -5.79 -9.68 -0.01
CA VAL A 276 -6.37 -8.99 1.16
C VAL A 276 -5.62 -7.69 1.40
N ARG A 277 -6.35 -6.58 1.37
CA ARG A 277 -5.77 -5.25 1.62
C ARG A 277 -5.43 -5.11 3.10
N GLU A 278 -4.15 -4.93 3.42
CA GLU A 278 -3.65 -4.85 4.80
C GLU A 278 -4.41 -3.83 5.67
N THR A 279 -4.83 -2.70 5.09
CA THR A 279 -5.38 -1.56 5.82
C THR A 279 -6.81 -1.77 6.31
N ASP A 280 -7.65 -2.45 5.55
CA ASP A 280 -9.09 -2.59 5.84
C ASP A 280 -9.66 -4.00 5.58
N GLY A 281 -8.80 -4.95 5.24
CA GLY A 281 -9.19 -6.34 5.02
C GLY A 281 -10.02 -6.58 3.77
N ALA A 282 -10.21 -5.58 2.90
CA ALA A 282 -10.96 -5.76 1.66
C ALA A 282 -10.27 -6.79 0.75
N VAL A 283 -11.06 -7.72 0.23
CA VAL A 283 -10.60 -8.72 -0.73
C VAL A 283 -10.75 -8.17 -2.13
N PHE A 284 -9.71 -8.27 -2.95
CA PHE A 284 -9.72 -7.79 -4.32
C PHE A 284 -8.91 -8.68 -5.27
N ASP A 285 -9.17 -8.49 -6.56
CA ASP A 285 -8.49 -9.20 -7.64
C ASP A 285 -7.38 -8.32 -8.23
N VAL A 286 -6.27 -8.95 -8.61
CA VAL A 286 -5.07 -8.28 -9.15
C VAL A 286 -4.83 -8.73 -10.59
N SER A 287 -4.56 -7.77 -11.46
CA SER A 287 -4.10 -7.99 -12.84
C SER A 287 -2.67 -7.49 -12.99
N VAL A 288 -1.81 -8.32 -13.57
CA VAL A 288 -0.43 -7.92 -13.91
C VAL A 288 -0.45 -7.42 -15.35
N ILE A 289 0.05 -6.19 -15.55
CA ILE A 289 0.16 -5.60 -16.88
C ILE A 289 1.62 -5.33 -17.21
N GLY A 290 2.02 -5.62 -18.44
CA GLY A 290 3.38 -5.41 -18.93
C GLY A 290 3.38 -4.72 -20.28
N ALA A 291 4.37 -3.84 -20.49
CA ALA A 291 4.63 -3.22 -21.79
C ALA A 291 5.67 -4.04 -22.58
N GLY A 292 5.24 -4.69 -23.66
CA GLY A 292 6.10 -5.44 -24.58
C GLY A 292 7.04 -4.54 -25.37
N ALA A 293 8.17 -5.09 -25.84
CA ALA A 293 9.14 -4.35 -26.67
C ALA A 293 8.51 -3.77 -27.96
N ASP A 294 7.50 -4.46 -28.48
CA ASP A 294 6.66 -4.06 -29.62
C ASP A 294 5.76 -2.84 -29.38
N GLY A 295 5.78 -2.27 -28.17
CA GLY A 295 4.94 -1.12 -27.82
C GLY A 295 3.48 -1.51 -27.59
N THR A 296 3.20 -2.77 -27.26
CA THR A 296 1.86 -3.22 -26.84
C THR A 296 1.80 -3.42 -25.32
N VAL A 297 0.65 -3.14 -24.70
CA VAL A 297 0.39 -3.52 -23.31
C VAL A 297 -0.40 -4.82 -23.30
N ARG A 298 0.02 -5.77 -22.47
CA ARG A 298 -0.64 -7.07 -22.31
C ARG A 298 -0.91 -7.35 -20.84
N VAL A 299 -1.99 -8.09 -20.59
CA VAL A 299 -2.24 -8.72 -19.29
C VAL A 299 -1.38 -9.98 -19.23
N CYS A 300 -0.55 -10.08 -18.21
CA CYS A 300 0.44 -11.14 -18.03
C CYS A 300 0.01 -12.10 -16.93
N ASP A 301 0.51 -13.33 -17.02
CA ASP A 301 0.47 -14.27 -15.90
C ASP A 301 1.53 -13.88 -14.84
N ASP A 302 1.24 -14.23 -13.59
CA ASP A 302 2.08 -14.02 -12.40
C ASP A 302 3.12 -15.16 -12.22
N GLY A 303 2.98 -16.26 -12.98
CA GLY A 303 3.87 -17.43 -12.90
C GLY A 303 5.28 -17.27 -13.50
N ALA A 304 6.22 -18.08 -12.99
CA ALA A 304 7.63 -18.11 -13.39
C ALA A 304 7.90 -18.46 -14.88
N ASP A 305 6.92 -19.04 -15.58
CA ASP A 305 7.01 -19.38 -17.01
C ASP A 305 6.75 -18.18 -17.95
N ALA A 306 6.71 -16.97 -17.41
CA ALA A 306 6.57 -15.74 -18.19
C ALA A 306 7.85 -15.30 -18.94
N ALA A 307 8.70 -16.26 -19.33
CA ALA A 307 9.87 -16.07 -20.19
C ALA A 307 9.52 -15.93 -21.69
N GLY A 308 8.24 -16.04 -22.05
CA GLY A 308 7.74 -15.83 -23.40
C GLY A 308 7.50 -14.35 -23.74
N GLY A 309 8.57 -13.61 -24.05
CA GLY A 309 8.49 -12.39 -24.87
C GLY A 309 8.50 -11.02 -24.18
N VAL A 310 8.77 -10.96 -22.87
CA VAL A 310 9.10 -9.70 -22.18
C VAL A 310 10.54 -9.83 -21.69
N ASP A 311 11.51 -9.38 -22.49
CA ASP A 311 12.92 -9.39 -22.12
C ASP A 311 13.11 -8.72 -20.75
N GLY A 312 13.49 -9.53 -19.75
CA GLY A 312 14.44 -9.32 -18.65
C GLY A 312 14.45 -8.07 -17.77
N ASP A 313 13.81 -6.96 -18.15
CA ASP A 313 13.89 -5.65 -17.47
C ASP A 313 12.62 -4.79 -17.69
N GLY A 314 11.64 -5.33 -18.44
CA GLY A 314 10.43 -4.61 -18.86
C GLY A 314 9.34 -4.54 -17.79
N GLY A 315 9.28 -3.40 -17.08
CA GLY A 315 8.20 -2.89 -16.21
C GLY A 315 6.85 -3.60 -16.26
N ARG A 316 6.74 -4.71 -15.51
CA ARG A 316 5.46 -5.30 -15.13
C ARG A 316 4.97 -4.62 -13.86
N VAL A 317 3.70 -4.27 -13.85
CA VAL A 317 3.06 -3.64 -12.71
C VAL A 317 1.80 -4.42 -12.37
N ALA A 318 1.66 -4.80 -11.12
CA ALA A 318 0.44 -5.40 -10.61
C ALA A 318 -0.49 -4.30 -10.10
N VAL A 319 -1.76 -4.34 -10.50
CA VAL A 319 -2.77 -3.36 -10.10
C VAL A 319 -4.07 -4.05 -9.72
N ASN A 320 -4.86 -3.41 -8.87
CA ASN A 320 -6.23 -3.85 -8.59
C ASN A 320 -7.05 -3.83 -9.90
N ARG A 321 -7.61 -4.99 -10.26
CA ARG A 321 -8.34 -5.22 -11.52
C ARG A 321 -9.58 -4.34 -11.63
N ALA A 322 -10.35 -4.22 -10.55
CA ALA A 322 -11.55 -3.39 -10.53
C ALA A 322 -11.19 -1.91 -10.76
N PHE A 323 -10.15 -1.41 -10.10
CA PHE A 323 -9.72 -0.03 -10.29
C PHE A 323 -9.18 0.26 -11.69
N LEU A 324 -8.50 -0.71 -12.32
CA LEU A 324 -8.09 -0.60 -13.71
C LEU A 324 -9.30 -0.51 -14.64
N LEU A 325 -10.30 -1.36 -14.46
CA LEU A 325 -11.53 -1.33 -15.25
C LEU A 325 -12.28 -0.01 -15.08
N ASP A 326 -12.42 0.48 -13.85
CA ASP A 326 -13.05 1.78 -13.58
C ASP A 326 -12.32 2.92 -14.30
N ALA A 327 -10.98 2.91 -14.29
CA ALA A 327 -10.17 3.92 -14.97
C ALA A 327 -10.32 3.87 -16.51
N LEU A 328 -10.45 2.67 -17.09
CA LEU A 328 -10.74 2.51 -18.52
C LEU A 328 -12.13 3.03 -18.88
N ASP A 329 -13.14 2.70 -18.06
CA ASP A 329 -14.53 3.10 -18.28
C ASP A 329 -14.69 4.63 -18.13
N ALA A 330 -14.01 5.26 -17.18
CA ALA A 330 -13.98 6.72 -16.98
C ALA A 330 -13.27 7.48 -18.12
N GLY A 331 -12.33 6.83 -18.80
CA GLY A 331 -11.69 7.36 -20.00
C GLY A 331 -12.69 7.57 -21.15
N ALA A 332 -13.69 6.68 -21.28
CA ALA A 332 -14.85 6.74 -22.18
C ALA A 332 -14.54 7.15 -23.64
N ARG A 333 -13.43 6.65 -24.20
CA ARG A 333 -12.98 6.90 -25.59
C ARG A 333 -12.50 5.60 -26.22
N ASP A 334 -12.37 5.60 -27.54
CA ASP A 334 -11.86 4.42 -28.28
C ASP A 334 -10.39 4.12 -27.94
N ARG A 335 -9.61 5.14 -27.57
CA ARG A 335 -8.18 5.03 -27.27
C ARG A 335 -7.78 5.76 -26.00
N LEU A 336 -6.91 5.13 -25.22
CA LEU A 336 -6.27 5.71 -24.03
C LEU A 336 -4.75 5.49 -24.10
N VAL A 337 -4.02 6.28 -23.32
CA VAL A 337 -2.58 6.11 -23.13
C VAL A 337 -2.34 5.51 -21.74
N LEU A 338 -1.71 4.36 -21.70
CA LEU A 338 -1.19 3.76 -20.47
C LEU A 338 0.27 4.14 -20.29
N GLU A 339 0.61 4.67 -19.13
CA GLU A 339 1.97 5.02 -18.74
C GLU A 339 2.44 4.08 -17.63
N LEU A 340 3.40 3.23 -17.95
CA LEU A 340 3.91 2.16 -17.07
C LEU A 340 5.36 2.48 -16.67
N GLY A 341 5.61 2.58 -15.37
CA GLY A 341 6.94 2.81 -14.81
C GLY A 341 7.60 1.54 -14.29
N ALA A 342 8.43 1.69 -13.27
CA ALA A 342 8.95 0.58 -12.48
C ALA A 342 7.80 -0.20 -11.78
N PRO A 343 8.01 -1.45 -11.35
CA PRO A 343 6.97 -2.24 -10.67
C PRO A 343 6.35 -1.59 -9.42
N SER A 344 7.09 -0.70 -8.76
CA SER A 344 6.64 0.07 -7.60
C SER A 344 6.12 1.48 -7.94
N ALA A 345 6.10 1.86 -9.22
CA ALA A 345 5.60 3.16 -9.67
C ALA A 345 4.09 3.08 -9.98
N PRO A 346 3.33 4.16 -9.76
CA PRO A 346 1.93 4.21 -10.17
C PRO A 346 1.76 4.05 -11.69
N VAL A 347 0.66 3.43 -12.09
CA VAL A 347 0.24 3.35 -13.49
C VAL A 347 -0.66 4.54 -13.80
N ALA A 348 -0.35 5.31 -14.85
CA ALA A 348 -1.23 6.39 -15.30
C ALA A 348 -2.07 5.95 -16.50
N VAL A 349 -3.36 6.30 -16.47
CA VAL A 349 -4.31 6.15 -17.58
C VAL A 349 -4.70 7.55 -18.02
N ARG A 350 -4.27 7.94 -19.22
CA ARG A 350 -4.44 9.31 -19.76
C ARG A 350 -5.27 9.29 -21.03
N ARG A 351 -5.89 10.44 -21.34
CA ARG A 351 -6.49 10.67 -22.65
C ARG A 351 -5.43 11.17 -23.64
N PRO A 352 -5.46 10.72 -24.91
CA PRO A 352 -4.50 11.21 -25.91
C PRO A 352 -4.69 12.70 -26.27
N ASP A 353 -5.91 13.19 -26.14
CA ASP A 353 -6.35 14.56 -26.45
C ASP A 353 -6.37 15.50 -25.24
N ASP A 354 -6.16 14.97 -24.04
CA ASP A 354 -6.27 15.71 -22.78
C ASP A 354 -5.31 15.15 -21.71
N GLU A 355 -4.14 15.77 -21.58
CA GLU A 355 -3.15 15.41 -20.54
C GLU A 355 -3.58 15.84 -19.13
N ASP A 356 -4.51 16.80 -19.02
CA ASP A 356 -4.99 17.36 -17.74
C ASP A 356 -6.04 16.46 -17.07
N THR A 357 -6.60 15.48 -17.81
CA THR A 357 -7.52 14.46 -17.28
C THR A 357 -6.88 13.08 -17.29
N PHE A 358 -6.69 12.49 -16.12
CA PHE A 358 -6.04 11.19 -15.97
C PHE A 358 -6.38 10.49 -14.66
N SER A 359 -6.13 9.19 -14.64
CA SER A 359 -6.22 8.34 -13.47
C SER A 359 -4.85 7.77 -13.12
N LEU A 360 -4.53 7.67 -11.84
CA LEU A 360 -3.35 6.99 -11.30
C LEU A 360 -3.80 5.80 -10.47
N LEU A 361 -3.17 4.65 -10.67
CA LEU A 361 -3.39 3.43 -9.92
C LEU A 361 -2.10 3.08 -9.17
N MET A 362 -2.19 2.95 -7.85
CA MET A 362 -1.06 2.51 -7.05
C MET A 362 -0.78 1.03 -7.32
N PRO A 363 0.50 0.63 -7.40
CA PRO A 363 0.86 -0.75 -7.65
C PRO A 363 0.61 -1.61 -6.40
N VAL A 364 0.26 -2.86 -6.62
CA VAL A 364 0.15 -3.89 -5.60
C VAL A 364 1.49 -4.61 -5.52
N ARG A 365 2.05 -4.77 -4.32
CA ARG A 365 3.24 -5.61 -4.14
C ARG A 365 2.82 -7.06 -4.28
N LEU A 366 3.46 -7.77 -5.20
CA LEU A 366 3.33 -9.21 -5.30
C LEU A 366 4.32 -9.83 -4.30
N ASP A 367 3.81 -10.54 -3.30
CA ASP A 367 4.65 -11.39 -2.46
C ASP A 367 5.07 -12.60 -3.31
N GLY A 368 6.38 -12.71 -3.54
CA GLY A 368 7.00 -13.73 -4.41
C GLY A 368 7.13 -15.11 -3.78
#